data_AF-A0A220U9Y3-F1
#
_entry.id   AF-A0A220U9Y3-F1
#
_cell.length_a   1.000
_cell.length_b   1.000
_cell.length_c   1.000
_cell.angle_alpha   90.00
_cell.angle_beta   90.00
_cell.angle_gamma   90.00
#
_symmetry.space_group_name_H-M   'P 1'
#
loop_
_entity.id
_entity.type
_entity.pdbx_description
1 polymer ?
#
loop_
_entity_poly.entity_id
_entity_poly.type
_entity_poly.pdbx_seq_one_letter_code
_entity_poly.pdbx_strand_id
1 'polypeptide(L)'
;MRSARLHGQPRGNLLLNVGPDATGVIPPQAREQYAGIGEWMQRAAPGIHGAGRAPFPGGFAWGHVTARGTSLYLHVADRQATTLDLPGLTAGPEAARDLATGSPVPFTLSEPDGLGRIVSLELAAPTDELPRTIQLEFAGTPETTGGLVQAPGADLRLDIWAAEAGEDGSRRWEFTMGTPGDYRVVLLTKETFSNADPQWWADGLTGTLVTDQARREFTLRREGEEPYPIIHYWKLIRSEIGQLHVAAPGTQELVLEDLPVVDSKWDKSGANVVALRLEPIGERRDDEAAE
;
A
#
# COMPACT_ATOMS: atom_id res chain seq x y z
N MET A 1 -27.87 -2.79 -3.61
CA MET A 1 -26.81 -3.34 -4.49
C MET A 1 -26.41 -2.27 -5.50
N ARG A 2 -25.52 -1.34 -5.10
CA ARG A 2 -24.96 -0.34 -6.03
C ARG A 2 -23.64 -0.90 -6.54
N SER A 3 -23.67 -1.47 -7.74
CA SER A 3 -22.47 -1.72 -8.53
C SER A 3 -21.86 -0.36 -8.87
N ALA A 4 -20.90 0.09 -8.06
CA ALA A 4 -20.03 1.19 -8.43
C ALA A 4 -19.09 0.66 -9.53
N ARG A 5 -19.55 0.71 -10.78
CA ARG A 5 -18.64 0.62 -11.92
C ARG A 5 -17.63 1.75 -11.77
N LEU A 6 -16.39 1.41 -11.45
CA LEU A 6 -15.25 2.33 -11.41
C LEU A 6 -14.90 2.79 -12.84
N HIS A 7 -15.82 3.47 -13.52
CA HIS A 7 -15.56 4.12 -14.79
C HIS A 7 -15.02 5.53 -14.51
N GLY A 8 -13.77 5.78 -14.92
CA GLY A 8 -13.18 7.12 -14.93
C GLY A 8 -11.95 7.36 -14.04
N GLN A 9 -11.25 6.32 -13.59
CA GLN A 9 -10.07 6.47 -12.73
C GLN A 9 -8.82 6.78 -13.58
N PRO A 10 -8.03 7.83 -13.25
CA PRO A 10 -6.92 8.30 -14.08
C PRO A 10 -5.83 7.22 -14.21
N ARG A 11 -5.34 7.03 -15.44
CA ARG A 11 -4.14 6.25 -15.73
C ARG A 11 -2.93 7.17 -15.60
N GLY A 12 -1.97 6.78 -14.77
CA GLY A 12 -0.73 7.52 -14.59
C GLY A 12 0.34 7.06 -15.57
N ASN A 13 1.07 8.01 -16.16
CA ASN A 13 2.30 7.73 -16.89
C ASN A 13 3.48 8.35 -16.12
N LEU A 14 4.63 7.68 -16.13
CA LEU A 14 5.88 8.21 -15.60
C LEU A 14 6.74 8.70 -16.75
N LEU A 15 7.12 9.98 -16.72
CA LEU A 15 8.18 10.52 -17.57
C LEU A 15 9.45 10.65 -16.73
N LEU A 16 10.45 9.83 -17.03
CA LEU A 16 11.73 9.87 -16.34
C LEU A 16 12.61 10.98 -16.92
N ASN A 17 12.94 11.97 -16.11
CA ASN A 17 13.83 13.06 -16.51
C ASN A 17 15.28 12.56 -16.61
N VAL A 18 16.01 13.11 -17.57
CA VAL A 18 17.46 12.88 -17.77
C VAL A 18 18.14 14.25 -17.85
N GLY A 19 19.20 14.44 -17.05
CA GLY A 19 20.01 15.66 -17.05
C GLY A 19 21.46 15.33 -17.42
N PRO A 20 21.88 15.53 -18.68
CA PRO A 20 23.29 15.43 -19.04
C PRO A 20 24.14 16.48 -18.33
N ASP A 21 25.43 16.20 -18.17
CA ASP A 21 26.38 17.19 -17.68
C ASP A 21 26.66 18.30 -18.71
N ALA A 22 27.54 19.25 -18.36
CA ALA A 22 27.90 20.38 -19.22
C ALA A 22 28.50 19.97 -20.58
N THR A 23 28.97 18.73 -20.72
CA THR A 23 29.50 18.17 -21.97
C THR A 23 28.46 17.39 -22.78
N GLY A 24 27.24 17.27 -22.26
CA GLY A 24 26.14 16.54 -22.89
C GLY A 24 26.14 15.04 -22.58
N VAL A 25 26.94 14.58 -21.60
CA VAL A 25 27.05 13.16 -21.24
C VAL A 25 26.17 12.85 -20.04
N ILE A 26 25.45 11.72 -20.09
CA ILE A 26 24.68 11.23 -18.92
C ILE A 26 25.67 10.75 -17.86
N PRO A 27 25.57 11.24 -16.60
CA PRO A 27 26.46 10.83 -15.52
C PRO A 27 26.51 9.31 -15.32
N PRO A 28 27.69 8.71 -15.01
CA PRO A 28 27.83 7.26 -14.87
C PRO A 28 26.84 6.62 -13.89
N GLN A 29 26.58 7.25 -12.75
CA GLN A 29 25.63 6.74 -11.74
C GLN A 29 24.20 6.68 -12.29
N ALA A 30 23.76 7.68 -13.06
CA ALA A 30 22.44 7.67 -13.68
C ALA A 30 22.36 6.57 -14.75
N ARG A 31 23.44 6.33 -15.50
CA ARG A 31 23.49 5.24 -16.49
C ARG A 31 23.32 3.86 -15.83
N GLU A 32 23.97 3.62 -14.70
CA GLU A 32 23.83 2.37 -13.94
C GLU A 32 22.39 2.16 -13.44
N GLN A 33 21.78 3.21 -12.87
CA GLN A 33 20.37 3.17 -12.46
C GLN A 33 19.42 2.89 -13.63
N TYR A 34 19.63 3.56 -14.78
CA TYR A 34 18.81 3.33 -15.97
C TYR A 34 19.00 1.92 -16.54
N ALA A 35 20.20 1.35 -16.46
CA ALA A 35 20.45 -0.03 -16.84
C ALA A 35 19.65 -0.99 -15.96
N GLY A 36 19.68 -0.82 -14.63
CA GLY A 36 18.86 -1.62 -13.71
C GLY A 36 17.35 -1.49 -13.97
N ILE A 37 16.86 -0.27 -14.26
CA ILE A 37 15.47 -0.06 -14.68
C ILE A 37 15.18 -0.83 -15.98
N GLY A 38 16.09 -0.79 -16.96
CA GLY A 38 15.95 -1.52 -18.22
C GLY A 38 15.93 -3.03 -18.05
N GLU A 39 16.79 -3.58 -17.18
CA GLU A 39 16.82 -5.01 -16.85
C GLU A 39 15.57 -5.48 -16.12
N TRP A 40 15.06 -4.67 -15.21
CA TRP A 40 13.78 -4.94 -14.54
C TRP A 40 12.62 -4.87 -15.53
N MET A 41 12.59 -3.84 -16.39
CA MET A 41 11.52 -3.63 -17.35
C MET A 41 11.42 -4.74 -18.39
N GLN A 42 12.55 -5.35 -18.80
CA GLN A 42 12.54 -6.52 -19.69
C GLN A 42 11.69 -7.68 -19.14
N ARG A 43 11.55 -7.78 -17.83
CA ARG A 43 10.83 -8.83 -17.11
C ARG A 43 9.43 -8.38 -16.69
N ALA A 44 9.32 -7.19 -16.09
CA ALA A 44 8.10 -6.67 -15.50
C ALA A 44 7.18 -5.91 -16.47
N ALA A 45 7.60 -5.64 -17.70
CA ALA A 45 6.84 -4.89 -18.71
C ALA A 45 5.37 -5.32 -18.86
N PRO A 46 4.97 -6.61 -18.80
CA PRO A 46 3.56 -7.00 -18.91
C PRO A 46 2.65 -6.36 -17.86
N GLY A 47 3.18 -6.12 -16.65
CA GLY A 47 2.50 -5.44 -15.54
C GLY A 47 2.63 -3.92 -15.55
N ILE A 48 3.26 -3.33 -16.58
CA ILE A 48 3.45 -1.89 -16.73
C ILE A 48 2.84 -1.41 -18.05
N HIS A 49 3.34 -1.92 -19.17
CA HIS A 49 2.87 -1.55 -20.50
C HIS A 49 1.49 -2.12 -20.80
N GLY A 50 0.52 -1.22 -21.00
CA GLY A 50 -0.88 -1.58 -21.23
C GLY A 50 -1.61 -2.09 -19.99
N ALA A 51 -0.92 -2.18 -18.85
CA ALA A 51 -1.54 -2.42 -17.56
C ALA A 51 -2.24 -1.16 -17.06
N GLY A 52 -3.17 -1.35 -16.12
CA GLY A 52 -3.89 -0.27 -15.46
C GLY A 52 -4.12 -0.59 -13.99
N ARG A 53 -4.99 0.22 -13.39
CA ARG A 53 -5.38 0.04 -11.99
C ARG A 53 -6.05 -1.34 -11.79
N ALA A 54 -5.62 -2.04 -10.74
CA ALA A 54 -6.25 -3.28 -10.31
C ALA A 54 -7.60 -3.02 -9.61
N PRO A 55 -8.49 -4.02 -9.50
CA PRO A 55 -9.80 -3.89 -8.84
C PRO A 55 -9.74 -3.75 -7.31
N PHE A 56 -8.65 -3.18 -6.76
CA PHE A 56 -8.49 -2.91 -5.33
C PHE A 56 -8.60 -1.40 -5.07
N PRO A 57 -9.23 -0.98 -3.96
CA PRO A 57 -9.35 0.44 -3.65
C PRO A 57 -8.02 1.09 -3.21
N GLY A 58 -7.12 0.33 -2.60
CA GLY A 58 -5.84 0.80 -2.07
C GLY A 58 -4.67 -0.13 -2.36
N GLY A 59 -3.50 0.23 -1.83
CA GLY A 59 -2.30 -0.61 -1.83
C GLY A 59 -2.26 -1.58 -0.65
N PHE A 60 -1.21 -2.38 -0.61
CA PHE A 60 -0.95 -3.37 0.43
C PHE A 60 0.32 -3.01 1.18
N ALA A 61 0.51 -3.52 2.39
CA ALA A 61 1.74 -3.29 3.16
C ALA A 61 3.00 -3.75 2.39
N TRP A 62 2.88 -4.84 1.63
CA TRP A 62 3.97 -5.39 0.82
C TRP A 62 4.14 -4.71 -0.56
N GLY A 63 3.22 -3.84 -1.01
CA GLY A 63 3.34 -3.17 -2.31
C GLY A 63 2.03 -2.84 -3.02
N HIS A 64 2.04 -2.93 -4.35
CA HIS A 64 0.93 -2.48 -5.21
C HIS A 64 0.54 -3.51 -6.27
N VAL A 65 -0.70 -3.42 -6.76
CA VAL A 65 -1.21 -4.31 -7.80
C VAL A 65 -1.63 -3.50 -9.03
N THR A 66 -1.24 -4.02 -10.19
CA THR A 66 -1.75 -3.57 -11.50
C THR A 66 -2.48 -4.72 -12.18
N ALA A 67 -3.35 -4.40 -13.14
CA ALA A 67 -4.12 -5.40 -13.87
C ALA A 67 -4.01 -5.21 -15.38
N ARG A 68 -3.98 -6.31 -16.13
CA ARG A 68 -4.07 -6.32 -17.59
C ARG A 68 -4.77 -7.59 -18.06
N GLY A 69 -5.91 -7.43 -18.72
CA GLY A 69 -6.69 -8.56 -19.23
C GLY A 69 -7.21 -9.45 -18.11
N THR A 70 -6.72 -10.68 -18.07
CA THR A 70 -7.04 -11.69 -17.04
C THR A 70 -5.91 -11.87 -16.03
N SER A 71 -4.93 -10.95 -15.99
CA SER A 71 -3.79 -11.04 -15.07
C SER A 71 -3.78 -9.90 -14.05
N LEU A 72 -3.40 -10.24 -12.82
CA LEU A 72 -2.92 -9.29 -11.82
C LEU A 72 -1.39 -9.37 -11.74
N TYR A 73 -0.74 -8.24 -11.51
CA TYR A 73 0.70 -8.15 -11.29
C TYR A 73 0.97 -7.47 -9.96
N LEU A 74 1.57 -8.23 -9.05
CA LEU A 74 1.90 -7.81 -7.69
C LEU A 74 3.33 -7.28 -7.72
N HIS A 75 3.48 -5.98 -7.53
CA HIS A 75 4.75 -5.28 -7.45
C HIS A 75 5.17 -5.20 -5.99
N VAL A 76 6.12 -6.06 -5.61
CA VAL A 76 6.51 -6.28 -4.22
C VAL A 76 7.58 -5.26 -3.84
N ALA A 77 7.24 -4.35 -2.95
CA ALA A 77 8.15 -3.32 -2.43
C ALA A 77 9.11 -3.91 -1.40
N ASP A 78 8.64 -4.86 -0.59
CA ASP A 78 9.49 -5.58 0.37
C ASP A 78 10.26 -6.72 -0.31
N ARG A 79 11.59 -6.53 -0.40
CA ARG A 79 12.50 -7.52 -0.99
C ARG A 79 12.70 -8.76 -0.12
N GLN A 80 12.44 -8.66 1.18
CA GLN A 80 12.60 -9.75 2.12
C GLN A 80 11.29 -10.53 2.35
N ALA A 81 10.18 -10.09 1.76
CA ALA A 81 8.92 -10.83 1.83
C ALA A 81 9.10 -12.27 1.33
N THR A 82 8.79 -13.22 2.20
CA THR A 82 8.74 -14.66 1.92
C THR A 82 7.32 -15.15 1.69
N THR A 83 6.33 -14.36 2.09
CA THR A 83 4.91 -14.62 1.90
C THR A 83 4.18 -13.36 1.44
N LEU A 84 3.11 -13.52 0.68
CA LEU A 84 2.19 -12.43 0.33
C LEU A 84 0.75 -12.90 0.42
N ASP A 85 -0.09 -12.11 1.10
CA ASP A 85 -1.52 -12.30 1.10
C ASP A 85 -2.21 -11.25 0.23
N LEU A 86 -3.10 -11.73 -0.64
CA LEU A 86 -3.97 -10.91 -1.47
C LEU A 86 -5.43 -11.26 -1.16
N PRO A 87 -6.07 -10.54 -0.23
CA PRO A 87 -7.46 -10.77 0.17
C PRO A 87 -8.47 -10.10 -0.79
N GLY A 88 -9.75 -10.45 -0.63
CA GLY A 88 -10.86 -9.75 -1.28
C GLY A 88 -11.10 -10.16 -2.73
N LEU A 89 -10.60 -11.29 -3.21
CA LEU A 89 -10.87 -11.79 -4.56
C LEU A 89 -12.20 -12.56 -4.62
N THR A 90 -12.87 -12.53 -5.76
CA THR A 90 -14.09 -13.36 -6.00
C THR A 90 -13.76 -14.73 -6.60
N ALA A 91 -12.59 -14.86 -7.22
CA ALA A 91 -12.08 -16.07 -7.84
C ALA A 91 -10.59 -16.25 -7.54
N GLY A 92 -10.07 -17.47 -7.65
CA GLY A 92 -8.66 -17.77 -7.46
C GLY A 92 -7.93 -17.76 -8.81
N PRO A 93 -6.62 -17.47 -8.84
CA PRO A 93 -5.83 -17.62 -10.05
C PRO A 93 -5.71 -19.10 -10.45
N GLU A 94 -5.54 -19.35 -11.74
CA GLU A 94 -5.18 -20.65 -12.30
C GLU A 94 -3.67 -20.91 -12.20
N ALA A 95 -2.87 -19.84 -12.20
CA ALA A 95 -1.42 -19.92 -12.07
C ALA A 95 -0.84 -18.67 -11.41
N ALA A 96 0.29 -18.85 -10.73
CA ALA A 96 1.13 -17.77 -10.24
C ALA A 96 2.58 -17.98 -10.72
N ARG A 97 3.25 -16.91 -11.14
CA ARG A 97 4.63 -16.97 -11.65
C ARG A 97 5.45 -15.78 -11.19
N ASP A 98 6.71 -16.02 -10.87
CA ASP A 98 7.69 -14.96 -10.67
C ASP A 98 8.21 -14.50 -12.03
N LEU A 99 8.03 -13.23 -12.39
CA LEU A 99 8.49 -12.70 -13.67
C LEU A 99 10.02 -12.56 -13.75
N ALA A 100 10.72 -12.58 -12.63
CA ALA A 100 12.18 -12.56 -12.62
C ALA A 100 12.77 -13.88 -13.13
N THR A 101 12.16 -15.01 -12.79
CA THR A 101 12.69 -16.36 -13.07
C THR A 101 11.83 -17.17 -14.06
N GLY A 102 10.56 -16.78 -14.26
CA GLY A 102 9.56 -17.55 -15.00
C GLY A 102 8.99 -18.75 -14.22
N SER A 103 9.49 -18.99 -13.00
CA SER A 103 9.13 -20.15 -12.20
C SER A 103 7.70 -20.04 -11.64
N PRO A 104 6.97 -21.17 -11.51
CA PRO A 104 5.72 -21.19 -10.77
C PRO A 104 5.93 -20.76 -9.31
N VAL A 105 4.98 -19.99 -8.79
CA VAL A 105 4.94 -19.58 -7.37
C VAL A 105 3.86 -20.42 -6.68
N PRO A 106 4.19 -21.21 -5.64
CA PRO A 106 3.18 -21.91 -4.87
C PRO A 106 2.19 -20.94 -4.23
N PHE A 107 0.92 -21.31 -4.24
CA PHE A 107 -0.11 -20.55 -3.54
C PHE A 107 -1.17 -21.45 -2.94
N THR A 108 -1.83 -20.93 -1.90
CA THR A 108 -3.02 -21.53 -1.32
C THR A 108 -4.20 -20.56 -1.42
N LEU A 109 -5.40 -21.12 -1.37
CA LEU A 109 -6.65 -20.36 -1.37
C LEU A 109 -7.38 -20.63 -0.07
N SER A 110 -7.82 -19.56 0.59
CA SER A 110 -8.79 -19.62 1.67
C SER A 110 -9.96 -18.70 1.34
N GLU A 111 -11.12 -18.97 1.91
CA GLU A 111 -12.32 -18.13 1.73
C GLU A 111 -12.98 -17.93 3.10
N PRO A 112 -12.38 -17.12 3.97
CA PRO A 112 -12.97 -16.82 5.27
C PRO A 112 -14.26 -16.02 5.09
N ASP A 113 -15.23 -16.27 5.98
CA ASP A 113 -16.52 -15.61 5.93
C ASP A 113 -16.37 -14.08 5.91
N GLY A 114 -16.94 -13.44 4.88
CA GLY A 114 -16.96 -11.99 4.73
C GLY A 114 -15.70 -11.35 4.14
N LEU A 115 -14.59 -12.07 3.96
CA LEU A 115 -13.34 -11.50 3.42
C LEU A 115 -13.15 -11.73 1.92
N GLY A 116 -14.04 -12.51 1.30
CA GLY A 116 -13.80 -13.06 -0.03
C GLY A 116 -12.65 -14.06 -0.02
N ARG A 117 -12.20 -14.43 -1.21
CA ARG A 117 -11.07 -15.33 -1.39
C ARG A 117 -9.76 -14.61 -1.11
N ILE A 118 -8.89 -15.28 -0.38
CA ILE A 118 -7.53 -14.85 -0.09
C ILE A 118 -6.57 -15.78 -0.83
N VAL A 119 -5.66 -15.19 -1.59
CA VAL A 119 -4.55 -15.89 -2.23
C VAL A 119 -3.31 -15.65 -1.38
N SER A 120 -2.76 -16.73 -0.82
CA SER A 120 -1.51 -16.68 -0.05
C SER A 120 -0.39 -17.30 -0.88
N LEU A 121 0.64 -16.52 -1.19
CA LEU A 121 1.77 -16.89 -2.04
C LEU A 121 3.00 -17.19 -1.19
N GLU A 122 3.75 -18.22 -1.56
CA GLU A 122 5.07 -18.52 -0.98
C GLU A 122 6.16 -18.07 -1.95
N LEU A 123 6.94 -17.07 -1.55
CA LEU A 123 7.99 -16.50 -2.38
C LEU A 123 9.34 -17.15 -2.06
N ALA A 124 10.02 -17.60 -3.10
CA ALA A 124 11.43 -17.96 -3.00
C ALA A 124 12.29 -16.74 -2.67
N ALA A 125 13.51 -16.99 -2.18
CA ALA A 125 14.51 -15.95 -1.99
C ALA A 125 14.75 -15.19 -3.30
N PRO A 126 14.91 -13.85 -3.25
CA PRO A 126 15.18 -13.06 -4.45
C PRO A 126 16.48 -13.53 -5.13
N THR A 127 16.48 -13.58 -6.46
CA THR A 127 17.65 -13.98 -7.26
C THR A 127 18.60 -12.82 -7.56
N ASP A 128 18.12 -11.59 -7.41
CA ASP A 128 18.88 -10.36 -7.62
C ASP A 128 18.30 -9.20 -6.78
N GLU A 129 18.88 -8.01 -6.95
CA GLU A 129 18.51 -6.79 -6.23
C GLU A 129 17.45 -5.96 -6.96
N LEU A 130 16.78 -6.48 -8.00
CA LEU A 130 15.75 -5.74 -8.70
C LEU A 130 14.37 -5.91 -8.01
N PRO A 131 13.44 -4.97 -8.21
CA PRO A 131 12.08 -5.11 -7.68
C PRO A 131 11.41 -6.40 -8.18
N ARG A 132 10.73 -7.12 -7.28
CA ARG A 132 10.04 -8.37 -7.63
C ARG A 132 8.64 -8.09 -8.18
N THR A 133 8.26 -8.81 -9.24
CA THR A 133 6.91 -8.76 -9.81
C THR A 133 6.36 -10.17 -9.98
N ILE A 134 5.26 -10.47 -9.30
CA ILE A 134 4.56 -11.76 -9.39
C ILE A 134 3.32 -11.59 -10.27
N GLN A 135 3.18 -12.45 -11.28
CA GLN A 135 1.98 -12.52 -12.11
C GLN A 135 1.03 -13.56 -11.53
N LEU A 136 -0.24 -13.19 -11.37
CA LEU A 136 -1.36 -14.09 -11.16
C LEU A 136 -2.22 -14.11 -12.43
N GLU A 137 -2.45 -15.29 -12.98
CA GLU A 137 -3.27 -15.51 -14.17
C GLU A 137 -4.61 -16.12 -13.78
N PHE A 138 -5.71 -15.59 -14.31
CA PHE A 138 -7.07 -16.01 -14.02
C PHE A 138 -7.78 -16.50 -15.29
N ALA A 139 -8.79 -17.35 -15.12
CA ALA A 139 -9.66 -17.82 -16.21
C ALA A 139 -10.41 -16.66 -16.92
N GLY A 140 -10.67 -15.57 -16.19
CA GLY A 140 -11.39 -14.40 -16.66
C GLY A 140 -10.84 -13.12 -16.04
N THR A 141 -11.46 -11.98 -16.32
CA THR A 141 -11.05 -10.71 -15.70
C THR A 141 -11.22 -10.81 -14.18
N PRO A 142 -10.15 -10.59 -13.39
CA PRO A 142 -10.22 -10.71 -11.94
C PRO A 142 -11.16 -9.64 -11.35
N GLU A 143 -12.03 -10.06 -10.44
CA GLU A 143 -12.95 -9.19 -9.71
C GLU A 143 -12.76 -9.36 -8.20
N THR A 144 -13.07 -8.32 -7.44
CA THR A 144 -12.95 -8.29 -5.97
C THR A 144 -14.31 -8.14 -5.31
N THR A 145 -14.38 -8.50 -4.03
CA THR A 145 -15.56 -8.24 -3.17
C THR A 145 -15.83 -6.74 -3.01
N GLY A 146 -14.88 -5.88 -3.38
CA GLY A 146 -14.90 -4.44 -3.15
C GLY A 146 -14.44 -4.09 -1.74
N GLY A 147 -14.12 -2.81 -1.52
CA GLY A 147 -13.68 -2.31 -0.22
C GLY A 147 -12.26 -2.72 0.16
N LEU A 148 -11.80 -2.18 1.29
CA LEU A 148 -10.51 -2.51 1.90
C LEU A 148 -10.71 -3.75 2.78
N VAL A 149 -9.89 -4.78 2.61
CA VAL A 149 -10.03 -6.06 3.32
C VAL A 149 -8.70 -6.44 3.96
N GLN A 150 -8.74 -6.80 5.23
CA GLN A 150 -7.57 -7.28 5.96
C GLN A 150 -7.27 -8.74 5.61
N ALA A 151 -6.00 -9.04 5.30
CA ALA A 151 -5.50 -10.40 5.35
C ALA A 151 -5.40 -10.85 6.83
N PRO A 152 -5.95 -12.01 7.23
CA PRO A 152 -5.96 -12.45 8.62
C PRO A 152 -4.60 -12.32 9.32
N GLY A 153 -4.56 -11.68 10.48
CA GLY A 153 -3.37 -11.45 11.28
C GLY A 153 -2.42 -10.36 10.78
N ALA A 154 -2.64 -9.81 9.59
CA ALA A 154 -1.78 -8.79 9.01
C ALA A 154 -2.22 -7.35 9.36
N ASP A 155 -1.31 -6.40 9.13
CA ASP A 155 -1.64 -4.99 9.12
C ASP A 155 -2.66 -4.67 8.03
N LEU A 156 -3.54 -3.70 8.29
CA LEU A 156 -4.40 -3.12 7.26
C LEU A 156 -3.99 -1.69 6.95
N ARG A 157 -3.70 -1.42 5.67
CA ARG A 157 -3.42 -0.06 5.16
C ARG A 157 -4.69 0.57 4.60
N LEU A 158 -5.01 1.77 5.09
CA LEU A 158 -6.14 2.59 4.64
C LEU A 158 -5.59 3.85 3.95
N ASP A 159 -5.33 3.78 2.64
CA ASP A 159 -4.79 4.91 1.88
C ASP A 159 -5.74 6.12 1.87
N ILE A 160 -5.17 7.34 1.88
CA ILE A 160 -5.96 8.58 1.88
C ILE A 160 -6.86 8.73 0.65
N TRP A 161 -6.44 8.22 -0.51
CA TRP A 161 -7.23 8.25 -1.74
C TRP A 161 -8.39 7.24 -1.75
N ALA A 162 -8.39 6.28 -0.82
CA ALA A 162 -9.49 5.34 -0.63
C ALA A 162 -10.54 5.88 0.34
N ALA A 163 -10.28 7.02 0.99
CA ALA A 163 -11.21 7.66 1.91
C ALA A 163 -12.35 8.36 1.14
N GLU A 164 -13.54 8.31 1.70
CA GLU A 164 -14.60 9.27 1.38
C GLU A 164 -14.25 10.61 2.05
N ALA A 165 -14.30 11.70 1.29
CA ALA A 165 -14.07 13.05 1.80
C ALA A 165 -15.41 13.71 2.19
N GLY A 166 -15.54 14.12 3.45
CA GLY A 166 -16.67 14.92 3.93
C GLY A 166 -16.57 16.40 3.52
N GLU A 167 -17.71 17.09 3.48
CA GLU A 167 -17.77 18.54 3.19
C GLU A 167 -17.06 19.40 4.25
N ASP A 168 -16.96 18.87 5.47
CA ASP A 168 -16.24 19.43 6.61
C ASP A 168 -14.73 19.16 6.60
N GLY A 169 -14.23 18.46 5.57
CA GLY A 169 -12.83 18.06 5.46
C GLY A 169 -12.49 16.73 6.14
N SER A 170 -13.47 16.04 6.74
CA SER A 170 -13.27 14.71 7.31
C SER A 170 -12.87 13.67 6.25
N ARG A 171 -12.26 12.57 6.70
CA ARG A 171 -11.88 11.42 5.88
C ARG A 171 -12.43 10.15 6.51
N ARG A 172 -13.29 9.43 5.78
CA ARG A 172 -13.95 8.19 6.24
C ARG A 172 -13.45 6.99 5.46
N TRP A 173 -13.16 5.90 6.16
CA TRP A 173 -12.87 4.60 5.58
C TRP A 173 -13.86 3.57 6.09
N GLU A 174 -14.45 2.82 5.17
CA GLU A 174 -15.14 1.55 5.45
C GLU A 174 -14.22 0.41 5.02
N PHE A 175 -14.01 -0.56 5.89
CA PHE A 175 -13.10 -1.68 5.65
C PHE A 175 -13.57 -2.94 6.38
N THR A 176 -13.10 -4.11 5.96
CA THR A 176 -13.44 -5.39 6.57
C THR A 176 -12.24 -5.98 7.28
N MET A 177 -12.40 -6.25 8.58
CA MET A 177 -11.38 -6.88 9.42
C MET A 177 -11.63 -8.38 9.49
N GLY A 178 -10.58 -9.16 9.26
CA GLY A 178 -10.61 -10.62 9.32
C GLY A 178 -10.24 -11.18 10.68
N THR A 179 -9.51 -10.40 11.49
CA THR A 179 -8.97 -10.86 12.76
C THR A 179 -9.47 -9.97 13.89
N PRO A 180 -10.16 -10.54 14.90
CA PRO A 180 -10.49 -9.84 16.13
C PRO A 180 -9.23 -9.53 16.94
N GLY A 181 -9.29 -8.46 17.71
CA GLY A 181 -8.18 -8.03 18.56
C GLY A 181 -8.06 -6.52 18.62
N ASP A 182 -7.04 -6.07 19.36
CA ASP A 182 -6.71 -4.67 19.47
C ASP A 182 -5.70 -4.28 18.38
N TYR A 183 -5.91 -3.12 17.78
CA TYR A 183 -5.06 -2.58 16.73
C TYR A 183 -4.63 -1.18 17.09
N ARG A 184 -3.34 -0.90 16.93
CA ARG A 184 -2.78 0.44 16.97
C ARG A 184 -3.18 1.14 15.68
N VAL A 185 -3.68 2.37 15.79
CA VAL A 185 -3.98 3.22 14.64
C VAL A 185 -2.81 4.17 14.43
N VAL A 186 -2.03 3.93 13.39
CA VAL A 186 -0.88 4.76 13.01
C VAL A 186 -1.26 5.65 11.83
N LEU A 187 -1.19 6.97 12.00
CA LEU A 187 -1.27 7.92 10.91
C LEU A 187 0.10 8.06 10.25
N LEU A 188 0.13 7.81 8.94
CA LEU A 188 1.30 8.03 8.11
C LEU A 188 1.14 9.36 7.38
N THR A 189 2.03 10.28 7.69
CA THR A 189 2.21 11.54 6.95
C THR A 189 3.53 11.51 6.21
N LYS A 190 3.76 12.39 5.24
CA LYS A 190 5.03 12.47 4.50
C LYS A 190 5.76 13.77 4.76
N GLU A 191 7.09 13.70 4.74
CA GLU A 191 7.92 14.88 4.46
C GLU A 191 7.63 15.42 3.06
N THR A 192 7.83 16.73 2.86
CA THR A 192 7.76 17.36 1.54
C THR A 192 8.88 18.41 1.37
N PHE A 193 8.68 19.45 0.53
CA PHE A 193 9.66 20.48 0.18
C PHE A 193 10.87 19.97 -0.61
N SER A 194 12.07 20.47 -0.32
CA SER A 194 13.26 20.23 -1.13
C SER A 194 13.72 18.78 -0.98
N ASN A 195 14.28 18.21 -2.04
CA ASN A 195 14.90 16.89 -1.96
C ASN A 195 16.17 16.92 -1.10
N ALA A 196 16.84 18.08 -1.02
CA ALA A 196 18.07 18.28 -0.23
C ALA A 196 17.80 18.66 1.23
N ASP A 197 16.59 19.15 1.52
CA ASP A 197 16.14 19.51 2.87
C ASP A 197 14.64 19.18 3.00
N PRO A 198 14.31 17.88 3.19
CA PRO A 198 12.95 17.45 3.45
C PRO A 198 12.42 18.04 4.75
N GLN A 199 11.16 18.48 4.75
CA GLN A 199 10.55 19.07 5.93
C GLN A 199 9.25 18.37 6.30
N TRP A 200 9.01 18.30 7.61
CA TRP A 200 7.74 17.89 8.20
C TRP A 200 7.42 18.85 9.34
N TRP A 201 6.30 19.55 9.23
CA TRP A 201 5.86 20.59 10.18
C TRP A 201 4.57 20.19 10.89
N ALA A 202 4.08 18.97 10.70
CA ALA A 202 2.82 18.53 11.27
C ALA A 202 2.90 18.24 12.78
N ASP A 203 4.07 18.37 13.42
CA ASP A 203 4.22 18.24 14.87
C ASP A 203 3.29 19.21 15.60
N GLY A 204 2.51 18.69 16.54
CA GLY A 204 1.58 19.50 17.32
C GLY A 204 0.24 19.79 16.64
N LEU A 205 0.05 19.42 15.36
CA LEU A 205 -1.29 19.44 14.76
C LEU A 205 -2.18 18.43 15.48
N THR A 206 -3.43 18.81 15.69
CA THR A 206 -4.45 18.00 16.36
C THR A 206 -5.49 17.50 15.38
N GLY A 207 -6.18 16.46 15.79
CA GLY A 207 -7.35 15.94 15.09
C GLY A 207 -8.09 14.96 15.97
N THR A 208 -9.18 14.42 15.45
CA THR A 208 -10.05 13.49 16.17
C THR A 208 -10.14 12.18 15.39
N LEU A 209 -9.80 11.08 16.06
CA LEU A 209 -10.04 9.72 15.59
C LEU A 209 -11.42 9.28 16.09
N VAL A 210 -12.30 8.93 15.17
CA VAL A 210 -13.65 8.44 15.46
C VAL A 210 -13.79 7.00 14.99
N THR A 211 -14.23 6.14 15.90
CA THR A 211 -14.67 4.76 15.65
C THR A 211 -16.09 4.59 16.18
N ASP A 212 -16.69 3.42 15.98
CA ASP A 212 -17.97 3.03 16.60
C ASP A 212 -17.93 3.06 18.14
N GLN A 213 -16.75 2.80 18.71
CA GLN A 213 -16.52 2.69 20.15
C GLN A 213 -16.09 3.98 20.83
N ALA A 214 -15.37 4.86 20.12
CA ALA A 214 -14.73 6.01 20.74
C ALA A 214 -14.55 7.19 19.79
N ARG A 215 -14.61 8.39 20.36
CA ARG A 215 -14.11 9.64 19.78
C ARG A 215 -12.91 10.07 20.60
N ARG A 216 -11.72 10.16 20.00
CA ARG A 216 -10.48 10.48 20.71
C ARG A 216 -9.70 11.57 19.99
N GLU A 217 -9.43 12.66 20.69
CA GLU A 217 -8.47 13.66 20.21
C GLU A 217 -7.05 13.07 20.24
N PHE A 218 -6.24 13.44 19.26
CA PHE A 218 -4.83 13.11 19.19
C PHE A 218 -4.01 14.34 18.81
N THR A 219 -2.70 14.23 19.00
CA THR A 219 -1.73 15.22 18.53
C THR A 219 -0.67 14.49 17.73
N LEU A 220 -0.36 15.00 16.53
CA LEU A 220 0.68 14.42 15.70
C LEU A 220 2.06 14.67 16.29
N ARG A 221 2.87 13.62 16.27
CA ARG A 221 4.24 13.57 16.78
C ARG A 221 5.11 12.73 15.85
N ARG A 222 6.38 13.08 15.72
CA ARG A 222 7.36 12.25 15.01
C ARG A 222 7.80 11.09 15.92
N GLU A 223 7.02 10.03 15.94
CA GLU A 223 7.27 8.85 16.80
C GLU A 223 8.04 7.74 16.08
N GLY A 224 8.03 7.77 14.75
CA GLY A 224 8.81 6.88 13.92
C GLY A 224 8.90 7.37 12.49
N GLU A 225 9.80 6.74 11.73
CA GLU A 225 10.06 7.07 10.34
C GLU A 225 10.15 5.79 9.51
N GLU A 226 9.61 5.84 8.29
CA GLU A 226 9.73 4.76 7.31
C GLU A 226 10.20 5.32 5.96
N PRO A 227 10.91 4.54 5.15
CA PRO A 227 11.16 4.89 3.75
C PRO A 227 9.83 5.13 3.02
N TYR A 228 9.72 6.22 2.26
CA TYR A 228 8.55 6.42 1.41
C TYR A 228 8.76 5.68 0.07
N PRO A 229 7.95 4.63 -0.25
CA PRO A 229 8.21 3.78 -1.41
C PRO A 229 8.11 4.49 -2.75
N ILE A 230 7.40 5.63 -2.82
CA ILE A 230 7.18 6.37 -4.06
C ILE A 230 8.26 7.46 -4.26
N ILE A 231 8.70 8.10 -3.18
CA ILE A 231 9.63 9.24 -3.23
C ILE A 231 10.72 9.04 -2.19
N HIS A 232 11.82 8.41 -2.60
CA HIS A 232 12.86 7.88 -1.70
C HIS A 232 13.64 8.92 -0.88
N TYR A 233 13.58 10.20 -1.25
CA TYR A 233 14.23 11.29 -0.52
C TYR A 233 13.33 11.92 0.56
N TRP A 234 12.07 11.52 0.62
CA TRP A 234 11.17 11.88 1.72
C TRP A 234 10.90 10.65 2.57
N LYS A 235 10.70 10.87 3.87
CA LYS A 235 10.27 9.82 4.78
C LYS A 235 8.77 9.89 5.02
N LEU A 236 8.18 8.73 5.29
CA LEU A 236 6.92 8.66 5.99
C LEU A 236 7.19 8.88 7.48
N ILE A 237 6.39 9.74 8.10
CA ILE A 237 6.40 10.02 9.52
C ILE A 237 5.20 9.34 10.15
N ARG A 238 5.48 8.54 11.18
CA ARG A 238 4.50 7.77 11.95
C ARG A 238 4.07 8.57 13.18
N SER A 239 2.76 8.64 13.40
CA SER A 239 2.15 9.06 14.65
C SER A 239 1.09 8.04 15.07
N GLU A 240 1.20 7.46 16.26
CA GLU A 240 0.15 6.67 16.89
C GLU A 240 -0.95 7.62 17.36
N ILE A 241 -2.12 7.52 16.74
CA ILE A 241 -3.25 8.44 16.97
C ILE A 241 -4.39 7.79 17.76
N GLY A 242 -4.24 6.52 18.13
CA GLY A 242 -5.20 5.81 18.96
C GLY A 242 -5.18 4.30 18.74
N GLN A 243 -6.26 3.66 19.17
CA GLN A 243 -6.45 2.21 19.07
C GLN A 243 -7.87 1.90 18.58
N LEU A 244 -8.01 0.78 17.88
CA LEU A 244 -9.26 0.20 17.42
C LEU A 244 -9.39 -1.20 18.03
N HIS A 245 -10.51 -1.49 18.71
CA HIS A 245 -10.81 -2.83 19.17
C HIS A 245 -11.79 -3.50 18.19
N VAL A 246 -11.38 -4.61 17.59
CA VAL A 246 -12.22 -5.42 16.70
C VAL A 246 -12.77 -6.60 17.49
N ALA A 247 -14.04 -6.53 17.87
CA ALA A 247 -14.67 -7.57 18.70
C ALA A 247 -14.92 -8.89 17.94
N ALA A 248 -15.20 -8.81 16.64
CA ALA A 248 -15.46 -9.95 15.76
C ALA A 248 -15.08 -9.60 14.31
N PRO A 249 -14.83 -10.58 13.43
CA PRO A 249 -14.60 -10.31 12.01
C PRO A 249 -15.81 -9.60 11.39
N GLY A 250 -15.55 -8.66 10.48
CA GLY A 250 -16.61 -7.92 9.80
C GLY A 250 -16.23 -6.49 9.46
N THR A 251 -17.22 -5.76 8.96
CA THR A 251 -17.08 -4.37 8.53
C THR A 251 -16.86 -3.45 9.73
N GLN A 252 -15.91 -2.54 9.58
CA GLN A 252 -15.54 -1.49 10.51
C GLN A 252 -15.57 -0.14 9.78
N GLU A 253 -15.74 0.92 10.56
CA GLU A 253 -15.62 2.30 10.08
C GLU A 253 -14.59 3.05 10.93
N LEU A 254 -13.80 3.91 10.28
CA LEU A 254 -12.91 4.85 10.92
C LEU A 254 -13.04 6.22 10.23
N VAL A 255 -13.23 7.28 11.02
CA VAL A 255 -13.25 8.66 10.53
C VAL A 255 -12.14 9.47 11.18
N LEU A 256 -11.44 10.24 10.34
CA LEU A 256 -10.50 11.28 10.75
C LEU A 256 -11.17 12.64 10.60
N GLU A 257 -11.38 13.32 11.71
CA GLU A 257 -12.01 14.64 11.78
C GLU A 257 -11.01 15.67 12.32
N ASP A 258 -11.31 16.96 12.14
CA ASP A 258 -10.60 18.11 12.72
C ASP A 258 -9.10 18.21 12.43
N LEU A 259 -8.53 17.34 11.59
CA LEU A 259 -7.15 17.43 11.10
C LEU A 259 -7.12 18.19 9.77
N PRO A 260 -6.41 19.33 9.66
CA PRO A 260 -6.19 19.96 8.37
C PRO A 260 -5.36 19.04 7.46
N VAL A 261 -5.99 18.48 6.42
CA VAL A 261 -5.32 17.61 5.44
C VAL A 261 -5.05 18.38 4.17
N VAL A 262 -3.80 18.34 3.71
CA VAL A 262 -3.37 18.95 2.43
C VAL A 262 -2.69 17.89 1.56
N ASP A 263 -2.80 18.03 0.24
CA ASP A 263 -1.93 17.32 -0.71
C ASP A 263 -1.13 18.34 -1.49
N SER A 264 -0.01 18.76 -0.90
CA SER A 264 0.80 19.83 -1.45
C SER A 264 2.24 19.72 -1.00
N LYS A 265 3.14 19.94 -1.98
CA LYS A 265 4.58 20.03 -1.73
C LYS A 265 4.97 21.27 -0.92
N TRP A 266 4.16 22.33 -0.95
CA TRP A 266 4.56 23.67 -0.48
C TRP A 266 3.64 24.26 0.59
N ASP A 267 2.48 23.66 0.82
CA ASP A 267 1.49 24.17 1.77
C ASP A 267 1.76 23.63 3.18
N LYS A 268 1.98 24.52 4.14
CA LYS A 268 2.22 24.18 5.54
C LYS A 268 0.98 24.28 6.44
N SER A 269 -0.19 24.57 5.87
CA SER A 269 -1.43 24.75 6.64
C SER A 269 -2.02 23.45 7.20
N GLY A 270 -1.52 22.29 6.76
CA GLY A 270 -1.97 20.99 7.25
C GLY A 270 -0.96 19.87 7.10
N ALA A 271 -1.41 18.66 7.42
CA ALA A 271 -0.66 17.43 7.29
C ALA A 271 -0.80 16.84 5.88
N ASN A 272 0.34 16.44 5.30
CA ASN A 272 0.36 15.63 4.09
C ASN A 272 0.10 14.17 4.45
N VAL A 273 -1.18 13.80 4.61
CA VAL A 273 -1.61 12.44 4.98
C VAL A 273 -1.43 11.50 3.80
N VAL A 274 -0.86 10.33 4.07
CA VAL A 274 -0.63 9.25 3.10
C VAL A 274 -1.62 8.10 3.32
N ALA A 275 -1.72 7.63 4.57
CA ALA A 275 -2.60 6.53 4.94
C ALA A 275 -2.78 6.46 6.46
N LEU A 276 -3.76 5.69 6.90
CA LEU A 276 -3.74 5.06 8.22
C LEU A 276 -3.22 3.62 8.08
N ARG A 277 -2.57 3.11 9.13
CA ARG A 277 -2.23 1.69 9.26
C ARG A 277 -2.80 1.16 10.57
N LEU A 278 -3.52 0.05 10.49
CA LEU A 278 -3.99 -0.71 11.64
C LEU A 278 -2.99 -1.83 11.89
N GLU A 279 -2.25 -1.73 12.98
CA GLU A 279 -1.19 -2.69 13.34
C GLU A 279 -1.64 -3.49 14.57
N PRO A 280 -1.67 -4.84 14.53
CA PRO A 280 -2.09 -5.64 15.68
C PRO A 280 -1.32 -5.31 16.97
N ILE A 281 -2.01 -5.25 18.10
CA ILE A 281 -1.45 -5.11 19.45
C ILE A 281 -1.51 -6.48 20.13
N GLY A 282 -0.41 -7.23 20.10
CA GLY A 282 -0.29 -8.58 20.66
C GLY A 282 1.02 -9.24 20.24
N GLU A 283 1.52 -10.24 20.99
CA GLU A 283 2.86 -10.81 20.86
C GLU A 283 3.21 -11.15 19.40
N ARG A 284 4.18 -10.43 18.83
CA ARG A 284 5.01 -11.00 17.77
C ARG A 284 5.37 -12.42 18.23
N ARG A 285 5.01 -13.44 17.46
CA ARG A 285 5.73 -14.71 17.56
C ARG A 285 7.17 -14.37 17.21
N ASP A 286 8.00 -14.24 18.24
CA ASP A 286 9.44 -14.21 18.09
C ASP A 286 9.87 -15.59 17.58
N ASP A 287 9.79 -15.80 16.27
CA ASP A 287 10.45 -16.93 15.60
C ASP A 287 11.84 -16.53 15.06
N GLU A 288 12.43 -15.45 15.55
CA GLU A 288 13.84 -15.11 15.28
C GLU A 288 14.55 -14.61 16.56
N ALA A 289 14.77 -15.55 17.48
CA ALA A 289 15.86 -15.48 18.45
C ALA A 289 16.28 -16.89 18.88
N ALA A 290 16.93 -17.64 17.99
CA ALA A 290 17.79 -18.76 18.38
C ALA A 290 18.85 -19.05 17.30
N GLU A 291 20.06 -18.58 17.60
CA GLU A 291 21.41 -18.95 17.12
C GLU A 291 21.74 -18.95 15.61
#